data_AF-A0A9E1IIB2-F1
#
_entry.id   AF-A0A9E1IIB2-F1
#
_cell.length_a   1.000
_cell.length_b   1.000
_cell.length_c   1.000
_cell.angle_alpha   90.00
_cell.angle_beta   90.00
_cell.angle_gamma   90.00
#
_symmetry.space_group_name_H-M   'P 1'
#
loop_
_entity.id
_entity.type
_entity.pdbx_description
1 polymer ?
#
loop_
_entity_poly.entity_id
_entity_poly.type
_entity_poly.pdbx_seq_one_letter_code
_entity_poly.pdbx_strand_id
1 'polypeptide(L)'
;MIWFFLLVIQLAMAHTVLDEKYKAVARQTDEALAHPKLYESPAYRTVAFCKVPVVLHMLRQRLGDEVFFAGWKKVFQGDNQEMDPYGAFATAFSEVSSEDLTPFFDDWFFRAGFPSLELTWAAKEVDGGPGVELTLRQTQAEPYQIDVEVEIELEDESRTTRRLGLYAGEETYVFALESPPVALSLDPDELALFHEEPP
;
A
#
# COMPACT_ATOMS: atom_id res chain seq x y z
N MET A 1 -15.45 -23.37 -1.86
CA MET A 1 -14.90 -22.42 -0.87
C MET A 1 -13.89 -21.46 -1.48
N ILE A 2 -12.82 -21.92 -2.13
CA ILE A 2 -11.77 -21.08 -2.76
C ILE A 2 -12.36 -20.05 -3.75
N TRP A 3 -13.26 -20.48 -4.64
CA TRP A 3 -13.91 -19.59 -5.61
C TRP A 3 -14.78 -18.50 -4.97
N PHE A 4 -15.34 -18.74 -3.78
CA PHE A 4 -16.15 -17.74 -3.09
C PHE A 4 -15.27 -16.68 -2.43
N PHE A 5 -14.12 -17.09 -1.88
CA PHE A 5 -13.14 -16.16 -1.29
C PHE A 5 -12.45 -15.31 -2.36
N LEU A 6 -12.06 -15.92 -3.49
CA LEU A 6 -11.54 -15.19 -4.65
C LEU A 6 -12.59 -14.25 -5.26
N LEU A 7 -13.86 -14.67 -5.33
CA LEU A 7 -14.95 -13.81 -5.80
C LEU A 7 -15.22 -12.64 -4.85
N VAL A 8 -15.14 -12.85 -3.54
CA VAL A 8 -15.27 -11.77 -2.53
C VAL A 8 -14.09 -10.80 -2.61
N ILE A 9 -12.85 -11.29 -2.78
CA ILE A 9 -11.69 -10.43 -3.06
C ILE A 9 -11.93 -9.65 -4.36
N GLN A 10 -12.31 -10.32 -5.44
CA GLN A 10 -12.51 -9.70 -6.74
C GLN A 10 -13.66 -8.67 -6.75
N LEU A 11 -14.75 -8.90 -5.99
CA LEU A 11 -15.84 -7.94 -5.80
C LEU A 11 -15.50 -6.80 -4.84
N ALA A 12 -14.70 -7.04 -3.80
CA ALA A 12 -14.23 -6.00 -2.90
C ALA A 12 -13.25 -5.02 -3.58
N MET A 13 -12.62 -5.46 -4.67
CA MET A 13 -11.55 -4.75 -5.40
C MET A 13 -12.06 -4.00 -6.64
N ALA A 14 -13.38 -3.96 -6.87
CA ALA A 14 -13.96 -3.11 -7.91
C ALA A 14 -13.89 -1.64 -7.45
N HIS A 15 -13.18 -0.81 -8.22
CA HIS A 15 -12.77 0.58 -7.92
C HIS A 15 -13.81 1.47 -7.21
N THR A 16 -15.11 1.31 -7.52
CA THR A 16 -16.19 2.10 -6.92
C THR A 16 -16.51 1.80 -5.44
N VAL A 17 -15.98 0.72 -4.84
CA VAL A 17 -16.33 0.31 -3.46
C VAL A 17 -15.27 0.71 -2.43
N LEU A 18 -14.04 0.99 -2.86
CA LEU A 18 -12.92 1.28 -1.97
C LEU A 18 -12.98 2.72 -1.44
N ASP A 19 -13.23 3.72 -2.29
CA ASP A 19 -13.18 5.17 -1.97
C ASP A 19 -14.02 5.61 -0.73
N GLU A 20 -15.33 5.31 -0.68
CA GLU A 20 -16.19 5.66 0.48
C GLU A 20 -15.86 4.86 1.76
N LYS A 21 -15.34 3.63 1.62
CA LYS A 21 -14.95 2.78 2.76
C LYS A 21 -13.56 3.12 3.28
N TYR A 22 -12.69 3.64 2.43
CA TYR A 22 -11.35 4.10 2.72
C TYR A 22 -11.40 5.29 3.70
N LYS A 23 -12.26 6.28 3.42
CA LYS A 23 -12.58 7.40 4.33
C LYS A 23 -13.21 6.94 5.66
N ALA A 24 -13.77 5.73 5.72
CA ALA A 24 -14.34 5.16 6.94
C ALA A 24 -13.29 4.43 7.81
N VAL A 25 -12.24 3.82 7.23
CA VAL A 25 -11.11 3.25 8.00
C VAL A 25 -10.40 4.34 8.77
N ALA A 26 -10.14 5.48 8.11
CA ALA A 26 -9.48 6.62 8.73
C ALA A 26 -10.27 7.30 9.87
N ARG A 27 -11.57 6.97 10.02
CA ARG A 27 -12.49 7.58 10.99
C ARG A 27 -12.99 6.61 12.07
N GLN A 28 -12.54 5.36 12.09
CA GLN A 28 -13.07 4.32 12.99
C GLN A 28 -11.97 3.66 13.82
N THR A 29 -12.38 2.95 14.87
CA THR A 29 -11.52 2.05 15.66
C THR A 29 -10.83 1.03 14.77
N ASP A 30 -9.50 1.07 14.73
CA ASP A 30 -8.66 0.06 14.07
C ASP A 30 -8.01 -0.87 15.13
N GLU A 31 -7.78 -2.11 14.72
CA GLU A 31 -7.07 -3.13 15.50
C GLU A 31 -6.20 -3.96 14.55
N ALA A 32 -5.17 -4.62 15.09
CA ALA A 32 -4.39 -5.58 14.31
C ALA A 32 -5.28 -6.70 13.76
N LEU A 33 -5.13 -7.05 12.49
CA LEU A 33 -5.84 -8.18 11.88
C LEU A 33 -5.55 -9.49 12.63
N ALA A 34 -4.31 -9.64 13.09
CA ALA A 34 -3.85 -10.79 13.87
C ALA A 34 -4.30 -10.79 15.34
N HIS A 35 -5.08 -9.80 15.79
CA HIS A 35 -5.59 -9.79 17.16
C HIS A 35 -6.50 -11.01 17.41
N PRO A 36 -6.24 -11.85 18.45
CA PRO A 36 -6.94 -13.13 18.63
C PRO A 36 -8.46 -13.05 18.78
N LYS A 37 -8.98 -11.88 19.15
CA LYS A 37 -10.41 -11.62 19.37
C LYS A 37 -10.97 -10.57 18.42
N LEU A 38 -10.29 -10.29 17.30
CA LEU A 38 -10.75 -9.29 16.35
C LEU A 38 -12.20 -9.53 15.91
N TYR A 39 -12.61 -10.77 15.70
CA TYR A 39 -13.98 -11.12 15.29
C TYR A 39 -15.06 -10.73 16.32
N GLU A 40 -14.70 -10.53 17.58
CA GLU A 40 -15.58 -10.04 18.65
C GLU A 40 -15.50 -8.51 18.79
N SER A 41 -14.50 -7.87 18.18
CA SER A 41 -14.28 -6.43 18.28
C SER A 41 -15.25 -5.63 17.40
N PRO A 42 -15.71 -4.45 17.86
CA PRO A 42 -16.36 -3.47 16.99
C PRO A 42 -15.54 -3.10 15.74
N ALA A 43 -14.20 -3.22 15.80
CA ALA A 43 -13.29 -2.94 14.69
C ALA A 43 -13.33 -4.01 13.58
N TYR A 44 -13.88 -5.21 13.84
CA TYR A 44 -13.86 -6.34 12.91
C TYR A 44 -14.28 -5.96 11.49
N ARG A 45 -15.40 -5.24 11.37
CA ARG A 45 -15.96 -4.94 10.05
C ARG A 45 -15.05 -3.99 9.27
N THR A 46 -14.46 -3.02 9.95
CA THR A 46 -13.55 -2.04 9.37
C THR A 46 -12.25 -2.70 8.93
N VAL A 47 -11.67 -3.52 9.80
CA VAL A 47 -10.43 -4.24 9.48
C VAL A 47 -10.67 -5.21 8.32
N ALA A 48 -11.65 -6.12 8.46
CA ALA A 48 -11.85 -7.22 7.52
C ALA A 48 -12.42 -6.79 6.15
N PHE A 49 -13.30 -5.78 6.11
CA PHE A 49 -13.99 -5.38 4.87
C PHE A 49 -13.50 -4.07 4.27
N CYS A 50 -12.59 -3.35 4.93
CA CYS A 50 -12.04 -2.11 4.40
C CYS A 50 -10.50 -2.14 4.36
N LYS A 51 -9.80 -2.36 5.50
CA LYS A 51 -8.32 -2.37 5.54
C LYS A 51 -7.74 -3.54 4.73
N VAL A 52 -8.17 -4.77 5.00
CA VAL A 52 -7.59 -5.97 4.36
C VAL A 52 -7.69 -5.96 2.84
N PRO A 53 -8.85 -5.64 2.22
CA PRO A 53 -8.94 -5.54 0.76
C PRO A 53 -7.93 -4.56 0.15
N VAL A 54 -7.77 -3.36 0.75
CA VAL A 54 -6.81 -2.36 0.26
C VAL A 54 -5.38 -2.87 0.41
N VAL A 55 -5.04 -3.48 1.54
CA VAL A 55 -3.70 -4.06 1.76
C VAL A 55 -3.40 -5.17 0.74
N LEU A 56 -4.36 -6.05 0.45
CA LEU A 56 -4.19 -7.07 -0.58
C LEU A 56 -4.09 -6.46 -1.99
N HIS A 57 -4.74 -5.31 -2.23
CA HIS A 57 -4.58 -4.54 -3.45
C HIS A 57 -3.16 -4.00 -3.59
N MET A 58 -2.64 -3.35 -2.56
CA MET A 58 -1.26 -2.86 -2.53
C MET A 58 -0.25 -3.99 -2.78
N LEU A 59 -0.43 -5.13 -2.13
CA LEU A 59 0.42 -6.32 -2.36
C LEU A 59 0.34 -6.79 -3.82
N ARG A 60 -0.85 -6.81 -4.42
CA ARG A 60 -1.04 -7.16 -5.83
C ARG A 60 -0.38 -6.15 -6.77
N GLN A 61 -0.44 -4.86 -6.47
CA GLN A 61 0.22 -3.81 -7.26
C GLN A 61 1.74 -3.91 -7.20
N ARG A 62 2.29 -4.26 -6.02
CA ARG A 62 3.73 -4.48 -5.82
C ARG A 62 4.24 -5.71 -6.59
N LEU A 63 3.53 -6.83 -6.49
CA LEU A 63 3.98 -8.11 -7.02
C LEU A 63 3.56 -8.39 -8.47
N GLY A 64 2.52 -7.72 -8.94
CA GLY A 64 1.84 -8.05 -10.20
C GLY A 64 0.92 -9.28 -10.07
N ASP A 65 -0.01 -9.40 -11.01
CA ASP A 65 -1.08 -10.41 -10.99
C ASP A 65 -0.56 -11.84 -10.91
N GLU A 66 0.42 -12.19 -11.74
CA GLU A 66 0.93 -13.56 -11.85
C GLU A 66 1.49 -14.07 -10.52
N VAL A 67 2.40 -13.27 -9.92
CA VAL A 67 3.04 -13.59 -8.63
C VAL A 67 1.99 -13.59 -7.51
N PHE A 68 1.08 -12.61 -7.50
CA PHE A 68 0.03 -12.50 -6.48
C PHE A 68 -0.88 -13.74 -6.44
N PHE A 69 -1.40 -14.18 -7.60
CA PHE A 69 -2.26 -15.36 -7.65
C PHE A 69 -1.49 -16.66 -7.41
N ALA A 70 -0.23 -16.74 -7.82
CA ALA A 70 0.64 -17.87 -7.49
C ALA A 70 0.91 -17.97 -5.98
N GLY A 71 1.08 -16.85 -5.28
CA GLY A 71 1.19 -16.76 -3.82
C GLY A 71 -0.04 -17.36 -3.13
N TRP A 72 -1.24 -16.93 -3.50
CA TRP A 72 -2.49 -17.51 -2.98
C TRP A 72 -2.62 -19.00 -3.25
N LYS A 73 -2.28 -19.44 -4.47
CA LYS A 73 -2.29 -20.87 -4.81
C LYS A 73 -1.38 -21.65 -3.87
N LYS A 74 -0.18 -21.14 -3.59
CA LYS A 74 0.77 -21.78 -2.68
C LYS A 74 0.26 -21.84 -1.24
N VAL A 75 -0.33 -20.76 -0.73
CA VAL A 75 -0.97 -20.72 0.59
C VAL A 75 -2.00 -21.85 0.73
N PHE A 76 -2.87 -22.04 -0.25
CA PHE A 76 -3.92 -23.07 -0.20
C PHE A 76 -3.45 -24.50 -0.51
N GLN A 77 -2.22 -24.66 -1.02
CA GLN A 77 -1.62 -25.96 -1.32
C GLN A 77 -0.66 -26.43 -0.22
N GLY A 78 -0.20 -25.55 0.66
CA GLY A 78 0.73 -25.90 1.73
C GLY A 78 0.07 -26.64 2.89
N ASP A 79 0.76 -27.65 3.42
CA ASP A 79 0.44 -28.31 4.70
C ASP A 79 0.93 -27.45 5.89
N ASN A 80 0.53 -26.18 5.96
CA ASN A 80 0.93 -25.27 7.05
C ASN A 80 0.04 -25.43 8.31
N GLN A 81 -0.23 -26.67 8.72
CA GLN A 81 -1.14 -26.96 9.83
C GLN A 81 -0.64 -26.44 11.21
N GLU A 82 0.65 -26.10 11.33
CA GLU A 82 1.26 -25.64 12.59
C GLU A 82 1.60 -24.14 12.62
N MET A 83 1.44 -23.40 11.51
CA MET A 83 1.69 -21.95 11.48
C MET A 83 0.42 -21.14 11.76
N ASP A 84 0.59 -19.98 12.38
CA ASP A 84 -0.45 -18.94 12.35
C ASP A 84 -0.80 -18.61 10.88
N PRO A 85 -2.09 -18.47 10.52
CA PRO A 85 -2.53 -18.23 9.15
C PRO A 85 -1.82 -17.07 8.45
N TYR A 86 -1.43 -16.02 9.20
CA TYR A 86 -0.79 -14.85 8.63
C TYR A 86 0.71 -15.06 8.38
N GLY A 87 1.39 -15.79 9.25
CA GLY A 87 2.77 -16.26 9.00
C GLY A 87 2.87 -17.15 7.76
N ALA A 88 1.86 -17.99 7.52
CA ALA A 88 1.78 -18.79 6.29
C ALA A 88 1.66 -17.94 5.03
N PHE A 89 0.98 -16.79 5.10
CA PHE A 89 0.91 -15.84 3.97
C PHE A 89 2.28 -15.23 3.70
N ALA A 90 2.95 -14.70 4.73
CA ALA A 90 4.28 -14.12 4.57
C ALA A 90 5.26 -15.10 3.91
N THR A 91 5.36 -16.33 4.44
CA THR A 91 6.23 -17.35 3.85
C THR A 91 5.87 -17.69 2.40
N ALA A 92 4.59 -17.95 2.12
CA ALA A 92 4.17 -18.39 0.79
C ALA A 92 4.37 -17.29 -0.26
N PHE A 93 4.01 -16.04 0.06
CA PHE A 93 4.20 -14.93 -0.86
C PHE A 93 5.70 -14.64 -1.07
N SER A 94 6.50 -14.63 0.00
CA SER A 94 7.94 -14.39 -0.10
C SER A 94 8.65 -15.42 -0.99
N GLU A 95 8.27 -16.69 -0.89
CA GLU A 95 8.84 -17.75 -1.74
C GLU A 95 8.47 -17.60 -3.22
N VAL A 96 7.27 -17.09 -3.52
CA VAL A 96 6.80 -16.93 -4.91
C VAL A 96 7.36 -15.65 -5.54
N SER A 97 7.45 -14.56 -4.77
CA SER A 97 8.01 -13.29 -5.23
C SER A 97 9.53 -13.26 -5.24
N SER A 98 10.19 -14.19 -4.54
CA SER A 98 11.63 -14.13 -4.25
C SER A 98 12.04 -12.85 -3.50
N GLU A 99 11.12 -12.31 -2.70
CA GLU A 99 11.27 -11.09 -1.91
C GLU A 99 10.90 -11.39 -0.46
N ASP A 100 11.60 -10.83 0.53
CA ASP A 100 11.16 -10.96 1.92
C ASP A 100 9.99 -10.01 2.21
N LEU A 101 8.78 -10.55 2.18
CA LEU A 101 7.53 -9.83 2.45
C LEU A 101 7.13 -9.87 3.94
N THR A 102 7.94 -10.47 4.81
CA THR A 102 7.66 -10.49 6.26
C THR A 102 7.39 -9.08 6.81
N PRO A 103 8.21 -8.05 6.49
CA PRO A 103 7.96 -6.68 6.97
C PRO A 103 6.61 -6.12 6.51
N PHE A 104 6.19 -6.41 5.28
CA PHE A 104 4.88 -5.99 4.76
C PHE A 104 3.73 -6.60 5.59
N PHE A 105 3.78 -7.91 5.85
CA PHE A 105 2.74 -8.54 6.65
C PHE A 105 2.77 -8.08 8.11
N ASP A 106 3.95 -7.92 8.71
CA ASP A 106 4.11 -7.39 10.08
C ASP A 106 3.43 -6.03 10.23
N ASP A 107 3.68 -5.11 9.29
CA ASP A 107 3.10 -3.78 9.31
C ASP A 107 1.58 -3.78 9.11
N TRP A 108 1.08 -4.53 8.13
CA TRP A 108 -0.32 -4.39 7.73
C TRP A 108 -1.27 -5.34 8.46
N PHE A 109 -0.77 -6.47 8.97
CA PHE A 109 -1.61 -7.51 9.59
C PHE A 109 -1.45 -7.53 11.11
N PHE A 110 -0.26 -7.21 11.63
CA PHE A 110 0.01 -7.29 13.07
C PHE A 110 0.01 -5.93 13.77
N ARG A 111 0.02 -4.82 13.03
CA ARG A 111 -0.08 -3.45 13.58
C ARG A 111 -1.45 -2.82 13.33
N ALA A 112 -1.92 -2.07 14.33
CA ALA A 112 -3.06 -1.18 14.21
C ALA A 112 -2.61 0.18 13.64
N GLY A 113 -3.51 0.83 12.91
CA GLY A 113 -3.28 2.06 12.18
C GLY A 113 -2.86 1.85 10.73
N PHE A 114 -2.41 2.95 10.14
CA PHE A 114 -1.88 3.10 8.79
C PHE A 114 -0.95 4.33 8.81
N PRO A 115 -0.03 4.49 7.83
CA PRO A 115 0.94 5.58 7.85
C PRO A 115 0.28 6.95 7.60
N SER A 116 0.87 8.00 8.18
CA SER A 116 0.63 9.40 7.82
C SER A 116 1.78 9.89 6.95
N LEU A 117 1.49 10.39 5.75
CA LEU A 117 2.48 10.79 4.76
C LEU A 117 2.47 12.30 4.53
N GLU A 118 3.66 12.87 4.45
CA GLU A 118 3.94 14.24 4.02
C GLU A 118 4.74 14.18 2.71
N LEU A 119 4.31 14.96 1.72
CA LEU A 119 5.04 15.17 0.47
C LEU A 119 5.54 16.61 0.40
N THR A 120 6.84 16.77 0.26
CA THR A 120 7.46 18.06 -0.07
C THR A 120 8.25 17.93 -1.37
N TRP A 121 8.34 19.00 -2.14
CA TRP A 121 9.09 18.99 -3.38
C TRP A 121 9.59 20.38 -3.77
N ALA A 122 10.61 20.40 -4.62
CA ALA A 122 11.10 21.59 -5.29
C ALA A 122 11.54 21.25 -6.71
N ALA A 123 11.30 22.18 -7.64
CA ALA A 123 11.92 22.13 -8.95
C ALA A 123 13.45 22.18 -8.80
N LYS A 124 14.15 21.35 -9.57
CA LYS A 124 15.61 21.21 -9.50
C LYS A 124 16.17 21.03 -10.90
N GLU A 125 17.35 21.58 -11.18
CA GLU A 125 18.06 21.27 -12.42
C GLU A 125 18.76 19.90 -12.28
N VAL A 126 18.50 19.00 -13.23
CA VAL A 126 19.09 17.65 -13.27
C VAL A 126 19.70 17.47 -14.65
N ASP A 127 21.00 17.17 -14.70
CA ASP A 127 21.77 16.98 -15.95
C ASP A 127 21.63 18.13 -16.98
N GLY A 128 21.43 19.37 -16.51
CA GLY A 128 21.27 20.56 -17.35
C GLY A 128 19.86 20.76 -17.91
N GLY A 129 18.89 19.99 -17.45
CA GLY A 129 17.47 20.08 -17.81
C GLY A 129 16.54 20.22 -16.60
N PRO A 130 15.22 20.33 -16.83
CA PRO A 130 14.24 20.39 -15.75
C PRO A 130 14.21 19.06 -14.98
N GLY A 131 13.89 19.16 -13.70
CA GLY A 131 13.82 18.04 -12.80
C GLY A 131 13.10 18.41 -11.52
N VAL A 132 12.93 17.42 -10.66
CA VAL A 132 12.29 17.56 -9.36
C VAL A 132 13.10 16.83 -8.30
N GLU A 133 13.25 17.45 -7.15
CA GLU A 133 13.59 16.77 -5.90
C GLU A 133 12.33 16.72 -5.06
N LEU A 134 11.95 15.52 -4.64
CA LEU A 134 10.79 15.31 -3.77
C LEU A 134 11.19 14.44 -2.58
N THR A 135 10.57 14.71 -1.44
CA THR A 135 10.77 13.98 -0.20
C THR A 135 9.42 13.46 0.29
N LEU A 136 9.36 12.15 0.50
CA LEU A 136 8.26 11.46 1.15
C LEU A 136 8.66 11.20 2.61
N ARG A 137 7.77 11.54 3.55
CA ARG A 137 8.04 11.35 4.97
C ARG A 137 6.85 10.75 5.70
N GLN A 138 7.14 9.81 6.60
CA GLN A 138 6.18 9.27 7.56
C GLN A 138 6.26 10.05 8.87
N THR A 139 5.14 10.58 9.36
CA THR A 139 5.14 11.45 10.55
C THR A 139 5.03 10.68 11.87
N GLN A 140 4.57 9.43 11.82
CA GLN A 140 4.53 8.55 12.98
C GLN A 140 5.90 7.94 13.34
N ALA A 141 6.05 7.45 14.57
CA ALA A 141 7.34 6.98 15.10
C ALA A 141 7.87 5.69 14.44
N GLU A 142 6.98 4.75 14.11
CA GLU A 142 7.34 3.49 13.44
C GLU A 142 6.88 3.52 11.98
N PRO A 143 7.83 3.50 11.01
CA PRO A 143 7.50 3.49 9.59
C PRO A 143 6.73 2.23 9.16
N TYR A 144 5.85 2.39 8.18
CA TYR A 144 5.26 1.30 7.39
C TYR A 144 6.09 1.06 6.13
N GLN A 145 6.10 -0.17 5.63
CA GLN A 145 6.53 -0.51 4.28
C GLN A 145 5.40 -0.18 3.30
N ILE A 146 5.54 0.91 2.54
CA ILE A 146 4.52 1.33 1.57
C ILE A 146 5.15 1.77 0.24
N ASP A 147 4.51 1.39 -0.86
CA ASP A 147 4.77 1.92 -2.18
C ASP A 147 3.63 2.90 -2.53
N VAL A 148 3.99 4.12 -2.91
CA VAL A 148 3.03 5.18 -3.24
C VAL A 148 3.31 5.71 -4.64
N GLU A 149 2.24 5.92 -5.41
CA GLU A 149 2.34 6.60 -6.70
C GLU A 149 2.35 8.11 -6.48
N VAL A 150 3.24 8.81 -7.17
CA VAL A 150 3.32 10.27 -7.20
C VAL A 150 3.12 10.70 -8.63
N GLU A 151 2.03 11.43 -8.88
CA GLU A 151 1.79 12.09 -10.17
C GLU A 151 2.45 13.47 -10.16
N ILE A 152 3.22 13.75 -11.21
CA ILE A 152 3.92 15.00 -11.44
C ILE A 152 3.26 15.66 -12.65
N GLU A 153 2.63 16.81 -12.43
CA GLU A 153 2.08 17.68 -13.46
C GLU A 153 3.17 18.65 -13.94
N LEU A 154 3.32 18.77 -15.26
CA LEU A 154 4.34 19.59 -15.89
C LEU A 154 3.73 20.85 -16.53
N GLU A 155 4.57 21.85 -16.79
CA GLU A 155 4.14 23.14 -17.37
C GLU A 155 3.50 23.01 -18.76
N ASP A 156 3.80 21.93 -19.49
CA ASP A 156 3.22 21.64 -20.81
C ASP A 156 1.89 20.85 -20.73
N GLU A 157 1.27 20.81 -19.54
CA GLU A 157 0.04 20.08 -19.22
C GLU A 157 0.18 18.55 -19.27
N SER A 158 1.36 18.03 -19.60
CA SER A 158 1.61 16.59 -19.52
C SER A 158 1.78 16.13 -18.07
N ARG A 159 1.56 14.83 -17.85
CA ARG A 159 1.66 14.20 -16.54
C ARG A 159 2.55 12.98 -16.61
N THR A 160 3.33 12.77 -15.57
CA THR A 160 4.13 11.54 -15.42
C THR A 160 3.99 11.00 -14.01
N THR A 161 3.85 9.68 -13.89
CA THR A 161 3.69 9.00 -12.61
C THR A 161 4.98 8.29 -12.24
N ARG A 162 5.31 8.29 -10.94
CA ARG A 162 6.41 7.51 -10.36
C ARG A 162 5.90 6.72 -9.16
N ARG A 163 6.20 5.43 -9.12
CA ARG A 163 5.94 4.60 -7.95
C ARG A 163 7.18 4.57 -7.07
N LEU A 164 7.04 5.01 -5.83
CA LEU A 164 8.13 5.26 -4.89
C LEU A 164 7.91 4.45 -3.62
N GLY A 165 8.95 3.73 -3.21
CA GLY A 165 8.92 2.89 -2.00
C GLY A 165 9.38 3.66 -0.78
N LEU A 166 8.48 3.99 0.14
CA LEU A 166 8.79 4.62 1.42
C LEU A 166 8.90 3.54 2.50
N TYR A 167 10.12 3.07 2.70
CA TYR A 167 10.41 1.94 3.61
C TYR A 167 11.10 2.39 4.90
N ALA A 168 11.72 3.57 4.89
CA ALA A 168 12.19 4.28 6.07
C ALA A 168 11.15 5.34 6.50
N GLY A 169 11.51 6.11 7.53
CA GLY A 169 10.70 7.25 7.97
C GLY A 169 10.73 8.44 7.00
N GLU A 170 11.74 8.53 6.13
CA GLU A 170 11.91 9.60 5.17
C GLU A 170 12.75 9.10 3.99
N GLU A 171 12.34 9.41 2.77
CA GLU A 171 13.06 9.06 1.54
C GLU A 171 12.99 10.24 0.57
N THR A 172 14.13 10.54 -0.08
CA THR A 172 14.25 11.64 -1.04
C THR A 172 14.62 11.10 -2.41
N TYR A 173 13.90 11.55 -3.43
CA TYR A 173 14.06 11.13 -4.81
C TYR A 173 14.34 12.33 -5.70
N VAL A 174 15.15 12.10 -6.73
CA VAL A 174 15.46 13.10 -7.75
C VAL A 174 15.18 12.51 -9.13
N PHE A 175 14.40 13.22 -9.93
CA PHE A 175 14.05 12.80 -11.29
C PHE A 175 14.38 13.91 -12.29
N ALA A 176 14.99 13.53 -13.41
CA ALA A 176 14.98 14.35 -14.61
C ALA A 176 13.57 14.31 -15.23
N LEU A 177 13.13 15.46 -15.74
CA LEU A 177 11.83 15.66 -16.37
C LEU A 177 12.01 16.22 -17.78
N GLU A 178 10.96 16.11 -18.59
CA GLU A 178 10.96 16.66 -19.96
C GLU A 178 10.55 18.15 -20.00
N SER A 179 9.87 18.61 -18.94
CA SER A 179 9.35 19.98 -18.76
C SER A 179 9.35 20.33 -17.25
N PRO A 180 9.39 21.62 -16.86
CA PRO A 180 9.35 22.02 -15.45
C PRO A 180 8.11 21.50 -14.71
N PRO A 181 8.24 21.01 -13.47
CA PRO A 181 7.10 20.56 -12.66
C PRO A 181 6.33 21.76 -12.10
N VAL A 182 5.00 21.67 -12.10
CA VAL A 182 4.10 22.71 -11.56
C VAL A 182 3.31 22.24 -10.34
N ALA A 183 3.01 20.94 -10.25
CA ALA A 183 2.31 20.35 -9.11
C ALA A 183 2.67 18.86 -8.97
N LEU A 184 2.65 18.37 -7.74
CA LEU A 184 2.73 16.94 -7.43
C LEU A 184 1.53 16.55 -6.56
N SER A 185 1.03 15.33 -6.75
CA SER A 185 -0.02 14.74 -5.92
C SER A 185 0.32 13.30 -5.54
N LEU A 186 -0.06 12.90 -4.33
CA LEU A 186 0.07 11.53 -3.85
C LEU A 186 -1.14 10.71 -4.29
N ASP A 187 -0.86 9.54 -4.85
CA ASP A 187 -1.82 8.45 -5.11
C ASP A 187 -3.14 8.94 -5.74
N PRO A 188 -3.11 9.55 -6.94
CA PRO A 188 -4.29 10.15 -7.56
C PRO A 188 -5.42 9.15 -7.83
N ASP A 189 -5.10 7.85 -7.89
CA ASP A 189 -6.06 6.76 -8.08
C ASP A 189 -6.54 6.13 -6.75
N GLU A 190 -6.08 6.64 -5.60
CA GLU A 190 -6.42 6.20 -4.24
C GLU A 190 -6.22 4.68 -4.01
N LEU A 191 -5.07 4.13 -4.43
CA LEU A 191 -4.77 2.70 -4.40
C LEU A 191 -3.94 2.24 -3.18
N ALA A 192 -3.25 3.14 -2.50
CA ALA A 192 -2.44 2.88 -1.31
C ALA A 192 -3.19 3.32 -0.04
N LEU A 193 -2.95 2.71 1.12
CA LEU A 193 -3.63 3.04 2.39
C LEU A 193 -2.78 3.99 3.26
N PHE A 194 -3.14 5.27 3.36
CA PHE A 194 -2.44 6.24 4.21
C PHE A 194 -3.34 7.44 4.56
N HIS A 195 -2.88 8.26 5.51
CA HIS A 195 -3.39 9.62 5.73
C HIS A 195 -2.44 10.62 5.09
N GLU A 196 -2.93 11.49 4.22
CA GLU A 196 -2.14 12.61 3.73
C GLU A 196 -2.17 13.76 4.74
N GLU A 197 -1.00 14.16 5.21
CA GLU A 197 -0.84 15.34 6.05
C GLU A 197 -0.87 16.61 5.16
N PRO A 198 -1.49 17.70 5.63
CA PRO A 198 -1.50 18.95 4.88
C PRO A 198 -0.08 19.52 4.72
N PRO A 199 0.21 20.17 3.58
CA PRO A 199 1.50 20.83 3.33
C PRO A 199 1.73 22.08 4.21
#